data_AF-A0AAU9NQS9-F1
#
_entry.id   AF-A0AAU9NQS9-F1
#
_cell.length_a   1.000
_cell.length_b   1.000
_cell.length_c   1.000
_cell.angle_alpha   90.00
_cell.angle_beta   90.00
_cell.angle_gamma   90.00
#
_symmetry.space_group_name_H-M   'P 1'
#
loop_
_entity.id
_entity.type
_entity.pdbx_description
1 polymer ?
#
loop_
_entity_poly.entity_id
_entity_poly.type
_entity_poly.pdbx_seq_one_letter_code
_entity_poly.pdbx_strand_id
1 'polypeptide(L)'
;MEMEELYVSPDDHSRRSNHAEEDEHGLKRAALESLPTFDRLRTAFMESYATQDIENQQGDTVHKQVDVRDLGADDHQQIIDKLFKVVEVDNDRFLRELRERFHRVGITLPTVEVRFKNLTMKANCFVGNRSIPTLTNTLRNLADTVFGFLGIGLSKRGKITILDDVSGMIKPSRMTLLLGPPSSGKTTLLLALAGRANPGLTVEGNVTYNGHTLKEFVPQRTSSYISQIDVHVGEMTVKETLDFSARCQGVGSRYELLSELDMGEKQANVSPKPEATAMEGVEHNLITEYIIKILGLEICRDTVVGNQMIRGISGGQKKRLTTGNIT
;
A
#
# COMPACT_ATOMS: atom_id res chain seq x y z
N MET A 1 -41.84 -58.64 7.92
CA MET A 1 -41.54 -57.78 9.08
C MET A 1 -40.42 -56.87 8.61
N GLU A 2 -40.81 -55.80 7.95
CA GLU A 2 -39.91 -54.82 7.34
C GLU A 2 -39.40 -53.88 8.44
N MET A 3 -38.10 -53.61 8.43
CA MET A 3 -37.46 -52.62 9.29
C MET A 3 -37.57 -51.25 8.60
N GLU A 4 -38.29 -50.31 9.21
CA GLU A 4 -38.24 -48.90 8.86
C GLU A 4 -36.89 -48.32 9.32
N GLU A 5 -36.03 -47.96 8.36
CA GLU A 5 -34.88 -47.09 8.60
C GLU A 5 -35.36 -45.64 8.75
N LEU A 6 -35.11 -45.08 9.93
CA LEU A 6 -35.39 -43.70 10.29
C LEU A 6 -34.41 -42.77 9.53
N TYR A 7 -34.88 -42.15 8.45
CA TYR A 7 -34.15 -41.09 7.74
C TYR A 7 -34.04 -39.84 8.64
N VAL A 8 -32.83 -39.60 9.18
CA VAL A 8 -32.49 -38.32 9.83
C VAL A 8 -32.14 -37.30 8.75
N SER A 9 -32.89 -36.20 8.68
CA SER A 9 -32.69 -35.13 7.69
C SER A 9 -31.32 -34.44 7.86
N PRO A 10 -30.60 -34.09 6.77
CA PRO A 10 -29.28 -33.44 6.81
C PRO A 10 -29.28 -32.00 7.36
N ASP A 11 -30.46 -31.38 7.53
CA ASP A 11 -30.60 -29.96 7.87
C ASP A 11 -30.32 -29.64 9.35
N ASP A 12 -30.33 -30.64 10.24
CA ASP A 12 -30.21 -30.41 11.69
C ASP A 12 -28.75 -30.25 12.15
N HIS A 13 -27.79 -30.80 11.39
CA HIS A 13 -26.36 -30.63 11.67
C HIS A 13 -25.82 -29.26 11.24
N SER A 14 -26.34 -28.68 10.15
CA SER A 14 -25.89 -27.36 9.67
C SER A 14 -26.37 -26.20 10.55
N ARG A 15 -27.55 -26.34 11.16
CA ARG A 15 -28.08 -25.35 12.11
C ARG A 15 -27.34 -25.36 13.44
N ARG A 16 -26.91 -26.55 13.88
CA ARG A 16 -26.18 -26.72 15.14
C ARG A 16 -24.73 -26.22 15.06
N SER A 17 -24.07 -26.36 13.91
CA SER A 17 -22.72 -25.79 13.69
C SER A 17 -22.76 -24.26 13.65
N ASN A 18 -23.74 -23.67 12.95
CA ASN A 18 -23.85 -22.21 12.85
C ASN A 18 -24.14 -21.55 14.19
N HIS A 19 -24.97 -22.17 15.03
CA HIS A 19 -25.26 -21.63 16.37
C HIS A 19 -24.04 -21.70 17.30
N ALA A 20 -23.27 -22.79 17.23
CA ALA A 20 -22.04 -22.93 18.02
C ALA A 20 -20.97 -21.92 17.60
N GLU A 21 -20.80 -21.68 16.29
CA GLU A 21 -19.91 -20.64 15.77
C GLU A 21 -20.38 -19.24 16.19
N GLU A 22 -21.69 -18.94 16.12
CA GLU A 22 -22.25 -17.65 16.58
C GLU A 22 -22.04 -17.40 18.07
N ASP A 23 -22.21 -18.42 18.91
CA ASP A 23 -21.99 -18.33 20.36
C ASP A 23 -20.51 -18.13 20.69
N GLU A 24 -19.61 -18.82 19.97
CA GLU A 24 -18.16 -18.67 20.08
C GLU A 24 -17.70 -17.27 19.65
N HIS A 25 -18.24 -16.76 18.54
CA HIS A 25 -18.03 -15.37 18.12
C HIS A 25 -18.57 -14.38 19.17
N GLY A 26 -19.71 -14.67 19.80
CA GLY A 26 -20.29 -13.89 20.91
C GLY A 26 -19.34 -13.77 22.11
N LEU A 27 -18.71 -14.87 22.51
CA LEU A 27 -17.73 -14.90 23.60
C LEU A 27 -16.47 -14.08 23.26
N LYS A 28 -15.93 -14.24 22.04
CA LYS A 28 -14.80 -13.43 21.55
C LYS A 28 -15.13 -11.93 21.55
N ARG A 29 -16.38 -11.58 21.21
CA ARG A 29 -16.87 -10.18 21.22
C ARG A 29 -16.90 -9.59 22.62
N ALA A 30 -17.49 -10.30 23.58
CA ALA A 30 -17.56 -9.84 24.96
C ALA A 30 -16.17 -9.64 25.60
N ALA A 31 -15.22 -10.49 25.25
CA ALA A 31 -13.82 -10.37 25.68
C ALA A 31 -13.15 -9.11 25.10
N LEU A 32 -13.30 -8.80 23.81
CA LEU A 32 -12.78 -7.55 23.23
C LEU A 32 -13.44 -6.31 23.82
N GLU A 33 -14.76 -6.32 24.02
CA GLU A 33 -15.50 -5.17 24.54
C GLU A 33 -15.12 -4.82 25.98
N SER A 34 -14.62 -5.80 26.75
CA SER A 34 -14.12 -5.58 28.10
C SER A 34 -12.79 -4.80 28.15
N LEU A 35 -12.08 -4.67 27.03
CA LEU A 35 -10.76 -4.05 26.96
C LEU A 35 -10.82 -2.53 26.69
N PRO A 36 -9.84 -1.75 27.19
CA PRO A 36 -9.65 -0.36 26.78
C PRO A 36 -9.49 -0.21 25.26
N THR A 37 -9.88 0.94 24.70
CA THR A 37 -9.80 1.26 23.24
C THR A 37 -8.45 0.91 22.62
N PHE A 38 -7.37 1.19 23.34
CA PHE A 38 -6.01 0.96 22.88
C PHE A 38 -5.64 -0.53 22.81
N ASP A 39 -6.09 -1.31 23.79
CA ASP A 39 -5.80 -2.73 23.92
C ASP A 39 -6.70 -3.56 22.99
N ARG A 40 -7.91 -3.09 22.70
CA ARG A 40 -8.84 -3.67 21.71
C ARG A 40 -8.23 -3.75 20.33
N LEU A 41 -7.65 -2.64 19.87
CA LEU A 41 -7.03 -2.58 18.56
C LEU A 41 -5.90 -3.63 18.47
N ARG A 42 -5.20 -3.89 19.58
CA ARG A 42 -3.98 -4.71 19.66
C ARG A 42 -4.20 -6.17 20.04
N THR A 43 -5.43 -6.58 20.29
CA THR A 43 -5.73 -7.93 20.76
C THR A 43 -6.23 -8.78 19.60
N ALA A 44 -5.60 -9.93 19.37
CA ALA A 44 -6.10 -10.96 18.47
C ALA A 44 -6.47 -12.23 19.25
N PHE A 45 -7.48 -12.96 18.79
CA PHE A 45 -7.78 -14.30 19.32
C PHE A 45 -7.13 -15.35 18.44
N MET A 46 -6.33 -16.23 19.05
CA MET A 46 -5.73 -17.37 18.37
C MET A 46 -6.29 -18.67 18.92
N GLU A 47 -6.57 -19.62 18.03
CA GLU A 47 -6.80 -21.02 18.40
C GLU A 47 -5.45 -21.65 18.73
N SER A 48 -5.21 -21.98 19.99
CA SER A 48 -4.15 -22.91 20.33
C SER A 48 -4.73 -24.32 20.31
N TYR A 49 -4.13 -25.21 19.52
CA TYR A 49 -4.30 -26.65 19.74
C TYR A 49 -3.53 -26.95 21.03
N ALA A 50 -4.23 -27.20 22.13
CA ALA A 50 -3.60 -27.79 23.29
C ALA A 50 -2.91 -29.08 22.81
N THR A 51 -1.61 -29.18 23.05
CA THR A 51 -0.84 -30.40 22.80
C THR A 51 -1.60 -31.58 23.39
N GLN A 52 -1.85 -32.57 22.53
CA GLN A 52 -2.59 -33.77 22.84
C GLN A 52 -2.01 -34.48 24.07
N ASP A 53 -2.67 -34.35 25.21
CA ASP A 53 -2.61 -35.39 26.24
C ASP A 53 -3.48 -36.55 25.74
N ILE A 54 -2.85 -37.72 25.62
CA ILE A 54 -3.27 -38.89 24.83
C ILE A 54 -4.60 -39.56 25.26
N GLU A 55 -5.37 -39.01 26.20
CA GLU A 55 -6.48 -39.78 26.82
C GLU A 55 -7.91 -39.24 26.69
N ASN A 56 -8.22 -38.15 25.97
CA ASN A 56 -9.63 -37.82 25.69
C ASN A 56 -9.86 -37.20 24.31
N GLN A 57 -10.69 -37.87 23.48
CA GLN A 57 -11.11 -37.44 22.14
C GLN A 57 -12.21 -36.36 22.18
N GLN A 58 -11.92 -35.23 22.82
CA GLN A 58 -12.68 -34.00 22.65
C GLN A 58 -11.69 -32.85 22.66
N GLY A 59 -11.20 -32.51 21.46
CA GLY A 59 -10.28 -31.39 21.29
C GLY A 59 -11.01 -30.10 21.59
N ASP A 60 -10.92 -29.63 22.83
CA ASP A 60 -11.39 -28.31 23.23
C ASP A 60 -10.44 -27.28 22.57
N THR A 61 -10.94 -26.56 21.57
CA THR A 61 -10.22 -25.46 20.93
C THR A 61 -10.13 -24.31 21.91
N VAL A 62 -9.07 -24.28 22.71
CA VAL A 62 -8.83 -23.18 23.64
C VAL A 62 -8.38 -21.97 22.83
N HIS A 63 -9.24 -20.97 22.72
CA HIS A 63 -8.89 -19.67 22.15
C HIS A 63 -8.11 -18.86 23.19
N LYS A 64 -6.84 -18.60 22.90
CA LYS A 64 -6.00 -17.73 23.71
C LYS A 64 -6.12 -16.30 23.20
N GLN A 65 -6.42 -15.38 24.10
CA GLN A 65 -6.27 -13.94 23.85
C GLN A 65 -4.77 -13.63 23.81
N VAL A 66 -4.28 -13.07 22.70
CA VAL A 66 -2.86 -12.75 22.53
C VAL A 66 -2.72 -11.29 22.12
N ASP A 67 -1.82 -10.56 22.80
CA ASP A 67 -1.37 -9.25 22.36
C ASP A 67 -0.56 -9.42 21.08
N VAL A 68 -0.93 -8.69 20.03
CA VAL A 68 -0.30 -8.78 18.71
C VAL A 68 1.21 -8.47 18.76
N ARG A 69 1.70 -7.76 19.77
CA ARG A 69 3.13 -7.47 19.99
C ARG A 69 3.94 -8.66 20.50
N ASP A 70 3.30 -9.58 21.20
CA ASP A 70 3.96 -10.75 21.80
C ASP A 70 3.94 -11.96 20.87
N LEU A 71 3.41 -11.81 19.65
CA LEU A 71 3.31 -12.87 18.65
C LEU A 71 4.67 -13.17 18.02
N GLY A 72 5.02 -14.45 17.95
CA GLY A 72 6.20 -14.95 17.24
C GLY A 72 6.00 -14.95 15.73
N ALA A 73 7.09 -14.99 14.95
CA ALA A 73 7.05 -14.97 13.48
C ALA A 73 6.13 -16.05 12.86
N ASP A 74 6.05 -17.22 13.50
CA ASP A 74 5.23 -18.35 13.06
C ASP A 74 3.74 -18.10 13.32
N ASP A 75 3.40 -17.44 14.42
CA ASP A 75 2.02 -17.05 14.74
C ASP A 75 1.49 -16.02 13.73
N HIS A 76 2.35 -15.06 13.34
CA HIS A 76 2.02 -14.07 12.32
C HIS A 76 1.68 -14.70 10.97
N GLN A 77 2.44 -15.72 10.56
CA GLN A 77 2.14 -16.48 9.33
C GLN A 77 0.82 -17.23 9.45
N GLN A 78 0.56 -17.91 10.57
CA GLN A 78 -0.68 -18.65 10.76
C GLN A 78 -1.92 -17.75 10.70
N ILE A 79 -1.84 -16.54 11.25
CA ILE A 79 -2.91 -15.54 11.17
C ILE A 79 -3.16 -15.17 9.70
N ILE A 80 -2.11 -14.81 8.95
CA ILE A 80 -2.20 -14.41 7.54
C ILE A 80 -2.66 -15.57 6.64
N ASP A 81 -2.29 -16.81 6.95
CA ASP A 81 -2.72 -18.00 6.22
C ASP A 81 -4.17 -18.40 6.51
N LYS A 82 -4.64 -18.17 7.73
CA LYS A 82 -6.06 -18.33 8.07
C LYS A 82 -6.93 -17.26 7.41
N LEU A 83 -6.48 -16.00 7.42
CA LEU A 83 -7.21 -14.86 6.83
C LEU A 83 -7.25 -14.90 5.30
N PHE A 84 -6.16 -15.32 4.65
CA PHE A 84 -6.03 -15.27 3.19
C PHE A 84 -5.59 -16.62 2.63
N LYS A 85 -6.48 -17.62 2.60
CA LYS A 85 -6.20 -18.92 1.99
C LYS A 85 -6.11 -18.82 0.46
N VAL A 86 -7.00 -18.03 -0.13
CA VAL A 86 -7.01 -17.69 -1.55
C VAL A 86 -6.89 -16.18 -1.67
N VAL A 87 -5.66 -15.72 -1.92
CA VAL A 87 -5.28 -14.30 -1.90
C VAL A 87 -6.25 -13.42 -2.70
N GLU A 88 -6.65 -13.78 -3.92
CA GLU A 88 -7.52 -12.92 -4.74
C GLU A 88 -8.95 -12.82 -4.19
N VAL A 89 -9.56 -13.95 -3.83
CA VAL A 89 -10.97 -14.01 -3.39
C VAL A 89 -11.12 -13.44 -1.98
N ASP A 90 -10.21 -13.82 -1.09
CA ASP A 90 -10.28 -13.42 0.32
C ASP A 90 -9.91 -11.94 0.48
N ASN A 91 -9.03 -11.38 -0.36
CA ASN A 91 -8.75 -9.94 -0.35
C ASN A 91 -9.95 -9.09 -0.78
N ASP A 92 -10.64 -9.44 -1.86
CA ASP A 92 -11.82 -8.67 -2.29
C ASP A 92 -12.91 -8.70 -1.22
N ARG A 93 -13.17 -9.88 -0.63
CA ARG A 93 -14.09 -10.02 0.48
C ARG A 93 -13.67 -9.16 1.67
N PHE A 94 -12.42 -9.27 2.11
CA PHE A 94 -11.88 -8.50 3.24
C PHE A 94 -12.00 -6.99 3.01
N LEU A 95 -11.57 -6.50 1.85
CA LEU A 95 -11.61 -5.06 1.53
C LEU A 95 -13.04 -4.53 1.42
N ARG A 96 -13.98 -5.35 0.93
CA ARG A 96 -15.41 -4.98 0.94
C ARG A 96 -15.97 -4.91 2.34
N GLU A 97 -15.71 -5.93 3.18
CA GLU A 97 -16.16 -5.94 4.57
C GLU A 97 -15.61 -4.75 5.35
N LEU A 98 -14.32 -4.44 5.17
CA LEU A 98 -13.67 -3.27 5.75
C LEU A 98 -14.34 -1.98 5.25
N ARG A 99 -14.58 -1.83 3.95
CA ARG A 99 -15.26 -0.66 3.41
C ARG A 99 -16.67 -0.48 3.96
N GLU A 100 -17.47 -1.55 4.01
CA GLU A 100 -18.82 -1.53 4.58
C GLU A 100 -18.80 -1.11 6.05
N ARG A 101 -17.79 -1.56 6.81
CA ARG A 101 -17.59 -1.16 8.21
C ARG A 101 -17.40 0.36 8.35
N PHE A 102 -16.51 0.96 7.56
CA PHE A 102 -16.35 2.42 7.52
C PHE A 102 -17.67 3.13 7.16
N HIS A 103 -18.44 2.60 6.21
CA HIS A 103 -19.71 3.20 5.79
C HIS A 103 -20.80 3.12 6.87
N ARG A 104 -20.88 2.02 7.64
CA ARG A 104 -21.85 1.87 8.75
C ARG A 104 -21.64 2.90 9.86
N VAL A 105 -20.38 3.25 10.11
CA VAL A 105 -19.98 4.23 11.12
C VAL A 105 -20.09 5.68 10.59
N GLY A 106 -20.32 5.84 9.28
CA GLY A 106 -20.41 7.16 8.64
C GLY A 106 -19.05 7.82 8.37
N ILE A 107 -17.95 7.06 8.46
CA ILE A 107 -16.61 7.57 8.16
C ILE A 107 -16.36 7.46 6.66
N THR A 108 -16.20 8.60 5.99
CA THR A 108 -15.86 8.65 4.57
C THR A 108 -14.35 8.52 4.38
N LEU A 109 -13.92 7.48 3.68
CA LEU A 109 -12.50 7.31 3.32
C LEU A 109 -12.01 8.50 2.48
N PRO A 110 -10.82 9.05 2.77
CA PRO A 110 -10.31 10.21 2.06
C PRO A 110 -10.04 9.87 0.59
N THR A 111 -10.66 10.61 -0.32
CA THR A 111 -10.46 10.46 -1.78
C THR A 111 -9.63 11.60 -2.33
N VAL A 112 -8.84 11.32 -3.37
CA VAL A 112 -8.01 12.32 -4.06
C VAL A 112 -8.44 12.44 -5.52
N GLU A 113 -8.93 13.63 -5.90
CA GLU A 113 -9.08 14.08 -7.28
C GLU A 113 -7.89 14.95 -7.66
N VAL A 114 -7.22 14.62 -8.76
CA VAL A 114 -6.14 15.44 -9.33
C VAL A 114 -6.64 16.10 -10.60
N ARG A 115 -6.64 17.42 -10.64
CA ARG A 115 -7.04 18.21 -11.81
C ARG A 115 -5.86 19.04 -12.30
N PHE A 116 -5.66 19.07 -13.61
CA PHE A 116 -4.65 19.89 -14.26
C PHE A 116 -5.30 20.70 -15.38
N LYS A 117 -4.97 21.98 -15.44
CA LYS A 117 -5.50 22.91 -16.44
C LYS A 117 -4.37 23.70 -17.08
N ASN A 118 -4.39 23.72 -18.41
CA ASN A 118 -3.51 24.50 -19.26
C ASN A 118 -2.03 24.24 -18.93
N LEU A 119 -1.69 22.98 -18.66
CA LEU A 119 -0.37 22.58 -18.22
C LEU A 119 0.59 22.58 -19.41
N THR A 120 1.53 23.52 -19.38
CA THR A 120 2.56 23.69 -20.39
C THR A 120 3.93 23.57 -19.72
N MET A 121 4.80 22.71 -20.26
CA MET A 121 6.13 22.49 -19.71
C MET A 121 7.19 22.72 -20.77
N LYS A 122 8.13 23.61 -20.47
CA LYS A 122 9.20 24.01 -21.38
C LYS A 122 10.57 23.70 -20.78
N ALA A 123 11.45 23.10 -21.56
CA ALA A 123 12.85 22.90 -21.22
C ALA A 123 13.72 23.98 -21.87
N ASN A 124 14.65 24.53 -21.08
CA ASN A 124 15.70 25.38 -21.62
C ASN A 124 16.85 24.49 -22.11
N CYS A 125 17.03 24.40 -23.43
CA CYS A 125 18.09 23.61 -24.04
C CYS A 125 19.09 24.53 -24.76
N PHE A 126 20.38 24.17 -24.76
CA PHE A 126 21.35 24.82 -25.64
C PHE A 126 21.12 24.35 -27.08
N VAL A 127 20.97 25.28 -28.03
CA VAL A 127 20.64 24.95 -29.42
C VAL A 127 21.89 24.43 -30.16
N GLY A 128 21.75 23.32 -30.93
CA GLY A 128 22.79 22.77 -31.82
C GLY A 128 23.42 21.44 -31.32
N ASN A 129 24.62 21.09 -31.84
CA ASN A 129 25.42 19.89 -31.48
C ASN A 129 25.90 19.83 -29.99
N ARG A 130 25.28 20.63 -29.12
CA ARG A 130 25.59 20.79 -27.69
C ARG A 130 24.58 20.09 -26.77
N SER A 131 23.62 19.33 -27.33
CA SER A 131 22.52 18.69 -26.60
C SER A 131 22.93 17.45 -25.78
N ILE A 132 24.12 16.90 -26.03
CA ILE A 132 24.69 15.77 -25.29
C ILE A 132 25.80 16.30 -24.39
N PRO A 133 25.81 16.00 -23.07
CA PRO A 133 26.87 16.40 -22.16
C PRO A 133 28.14 15.59 -22.45
N THR A 134 28.88 16.00 -23.46
CA THR A 134 30.23 15.52 -23.75
C THR A 134 31.24 16.40 -23.02
N LEU A 135 32.40 15.87 -22.62
CA LEU A 135 33.46 16.62 -21.93
C LEU A 135 33.85 17.92 -22.65
N THR A 136 33.81 17.90 -23.99
CA THR A 136 34.08 19.07 -24.84
C THR A 136 32.98 20.14 -24.75
N ASN A 137 31.72 19.73 -24.58
CA ASN A 137 30.58 20.62 -24.43
C ASN A 137 30.55 21.26 -23.03
N THR A 138 30.94 20.53 -21.97
CA THR A 138 31.08 21.09 -20.62
C THR A 138 32.23 22.09 -20.52
N LEU A 139 33.39 21.80 -21.12
CA LEU A 139 34.52 22.74 -21.21
C LEU A 139 34.12 24.02 -21.96
N ARG A 140 33.40 23.88 -23.07
CA ARG A 140 32.93 25.02 -23.85
C ARG A 140 31.85 25.83 -23.13
N ASN A 141 30.98 25.18 -22.34
CA ASN A 141 29.99 25.88 -21.50
C ASN A 141 30.65 26.62 -20.33
N LEU A 142 31.72 26.07 -19.74
CA LEU A 142 32.52 26.76 -18.72
C LEU A 142 33.18 28.01 -19.31
N ALA A 143 33.80 27.87 -20.48
CA ALA A 143 34.38 29.00 -21.21
C ALA A 143 33.32 30.07 -21.54
N ASP A 144 32.15 29.68 -22.06
CA ASP A 144 31.05 30.61 -22.33
C ASP A 144 30.54 31.33 -21.07
N THR A 145 30.62 30.69 -19.89
CA THR A 145 30.25 31.32 -18.60
C THR A 145 31.30 32.37 -18.18
N VAL A 146 32.58 32.09 -18.40
CA VAL A 146 33.69 33.05 -18.19
C VAL A 146 33.60 34.21 -19.18
N PHE A 147 33.34 33.94 -20.45
CA PHE A 147 33.13 34.98 -21.47
C PHE A 147 31.84 35.78 -21.24
N GLY A 148 30.82 35.17 -20.65
CA GLY A 148 29.61 35.86 -20.18
C GLY A 148 29.90 36.85 -19.05
N PHE A 149 30.84 36.53 -18.14
CA PHE A 149 31.34 37.45 -17.11
C PHE A 149 32.11 38.64 -17.71
N LEU A 150 32.70 38.46 -18.90
CA LEU A 150 33.36 39.51 -19.70
C LEU A 150 32.41 40.23 -20.68
N GLY A 151 31.09 39.99 -20.63
CA GLY A 151 30.10 40.71 -21.42
C GLY A 151 29.91 40.23 -22.87
N ILE A 152 30.49 39.09 -23.25
CA ILE A 152 30.36 38.52 -24.60
C ILE A 152 29.44 37.28 -24.54
N GLY A 153 28.14 37.50 -24.77
CA GLY A 153 27.12 36.44 -24.74
C GLY A 153 27.06 35.62 -26.03
N LEU A 154 27.83 34.54 -26.13
CA LEU A 154 27.92 33.68 -27.33
C LEU A 154 26.88 32.54 -27.40
N SER A 155 26.07 32.32 -26.36
CA SER A 155 25.24 31.12 -26.26
C SER A 155 23.74 31.41 -26.50
N LYS A 156 23.20 30.88 -27.61
CA LYS A 156 21.75 30.86 -27.87
C LYS A 156 21.10 29.68 -27.12
N ARG A 157 20.35 29.99 -26.06
CA ARG A 157 19.44 29.05 -25.40
C ARG A 157 18.11 29.02 -26.14
N GLY A 158 17.64 27.84 -26.49
CA GLY A 158 16.33 27.61 -27.11
C GLY A 158 15.38 26.99 -26.09
N LYS A 159 14.08 27.30 -26.21
CA LYS A 159 13.04 26.67 -25.41
C LYS A 159 12.41 25.54 -26.22
N ILE A 160 12.42 24.33 -25.68
CA ILE A 160 11.71 23.19 -26.26
C ILE A 160 10.46 22.95 -25.40
N THR A 161 9.29 23.01 -26.02
CA THR A 161 8.03 22.66 -25.36
C THR A 161 7.90 21.14 -25.30
N ILE A 162 7.74 20.59 -24.11
CA ILE A 162 7.54 19.14 -23.86
C ILE A 162 6.05 18.83 -23.74
N LEU A 163 5.32 19.63 -22.97
CA LEU A 163 3.87 19.56 -22.83
C LEU A 163 3.29 20.90 -23.27
N ASP A 164 2.21 20.85 -24.05
CA ASP A 164 1.59 22.03 -24.65
C ASP A 164 0.08 22.05 -24.33
N ASP A 165 -0.32 22.99 -23.49
CA ASP A 165 -1.71 23.28 -23.07
C ASP A 165 -2.55 22.04 -22.65
N VAL A 166 -1.96 21.16 -21.85
CA VAL A 166 -2.60 19.89 -21.47
C VAL A 166 -3.57 20.10 -20.30
N SER A 167 -4.82 19.63 -20.46
CA SER A 167 -5.86 19.74 -19.43
C SER A 167 -6.58 18.41 -19.20
N GLY A 168 -6.99 18.15 -17.96
CA GLY A 168 -7.65 16.90 -17.60
C GLY A 168 -7.87 16.70 -16.11
N MET A 169 -8.43 15.54 -15.78
CA MET A 169 -8.82 15.17 -14.42
C MET A 169 -8.63 13.66 -14.22
N ILE A 170 -8.00 13.30 -13.10
CA ILE A 170 -7.90 11.94 -12.59
C ILE A 170 -8.90 11.83 -11.44
N LYS A 171 -9.92 11.00 -11.65
CA LYS A 171 -10.97 10.74 -10.66
C LYS A 171 -10.51 9.68 -9.64
N PRO A 172 -10.94 9.78 -8.38
CA PRO A 172 -10.69 8.74 -7.39
C PRO A 172 -11.33 7.41 -7.80
N SER A 173 -10.82 6.32 -7.24
CA SER A 173 -11.34 4.95 -7.42
C SER A 173 -11.39 4.46 -8.87
N ARG A 174 -10.50 4.97 -9.73
CA ARG A 174 -10.38 4.55 -11.14
C ARG A 174 -8.93 4.38 -11.54
N MET A 175 -8.67 3.36 -12.35
CA MET A 175 -7.40 3.21 -13.06
C MET A 175 -7.43 4.10 -14.30
N THR A 176 -6.47 5.03 -14.40
CA THR A 176 -6.30 5.90 -15.57
C THR A 176 -5.09 5.45 -16.37
N LEU A 177 -5.30 5.04 -17.63
CA LEU A 177 -4.24 4.59 -18.51
C LEU A 177 -3.75 5.75 -19.41
N LEU A 178 -2.48 6.10 -19.31
CA LEU A 178 -1.83 7.12 -20.15
C LEU A 178 -1.00 6.44 -21.26
N LEU A 179 -1.49 6.51 -22.50
CA LEU A 179 -0.81 5.97 -23.68
C LEU A 179 -0.23 7.08 -24.55
N GLY A 180 0.91 6.78 -25.18
CA GLY A 180 1.55 7.68 -26.13
C GLY A 180 2.88 7.11 -26.61
N PRO A 181 3.39 7.54 -27.78
CA PRO A 181 4.64 7.06 -28.33
C PRO A 181 5.84 7.43 -27.43
N PRO A 182 7.00 6.76 -27.57
CA PRO A 182 8.23 7.20 -26.90
C PRO A 182 8.46 8.71 -27.09
N SER A 183 8.98 9.39 -26.06
CA SER A 183 9.21 10.85 -26.06
C SER A 183 7.97 11.74 -26.11
N SER A 184 6.75 11.22 -25.98
CA SER A 184 5.51 12.02 -25.93
C SER A 184 5.27 12.79 -24.61
N GLY A 185 6.27 12.89 -23.73
CA GLY A 185 6.13 13.62 -22.46
C GLY A 185 5.36 12.91 -21.34
N LYS A 186 5.02 11.61 -21.44
CA LYS A 186 4.27 10.86 -20.40
C LYS A 186 4.91 10.94 -19.02
N THR A 187 6.20 10.62 -18.95
CA THR A 187 6.96 10.66 -17.70
C THR A 187 6.99 12.07 -17.13
N THR A 188 7.15 13.08 -18.00
CA THR A 188 7.13 14.49 -17.62
C THR A 188 5.78 14.91 -17.05
N LEU A 189 4.67 14.48 -17.66
CA LEU A 189 3.32 14.72 -17.16
C LEU A 189 3.12 14.07 -15.79
N LEU A 190 3.47 12.79 -15.62
CA LEU A 190 3.31 12.08 -14.34
C LEU A 190 4.15 12.73 -13.22
N LEU A 191 5.39 13.14 -13.52
CA LEU A 191 6.24 13.84 -12.56
C LEU A 191 5.67 15.22 -12.19
N ALA A 192 5.08 15.94 -13.14
CA ALA A 192 4.45 17.22 -12.88
C ALA A 192 3.22 17.07 -11.97
N LEU A 193 2.37 16.06 -12.25
CA LEU A 193 1.22 15.76 -11.42
C LEU A 193 1.65 15.37 -10.00
N ALA A 194 2.67 14.53 -9.84
CA ALA A 194 3.20 14.12 -8.54
C ALA A 194 3.97 15.23 -7.78
N GLY A 195 4.01 16.47 -8.29
CA GLY A 195 4.75 17.58 -7.68
C GLY A 195 6.28 17.37 -7.69
N ARG A 196 6.80 16.52 -8.58
CA ARG A 196 8.23 16.20 -8.73
C ARG A 196 8.79 16.67 -10.08
N ALA A 197 8.26 17.76 -10.61
CA ALA A 197 8.79 18.37 -11.83
C ALA A 197 10.26 18.78 -11.64
N ASN A 198 11.09 18.56 -12.65
CA ASN A 198 12.50 18.90 -12.60
C ASN A 198 12.66 20.45 -12.51
N PRO A 199 13.46 20.98 -11.56
CA PRO A 199 13.65 22.43 -11.40
C PRO A 199 14.21 23.14 -12.63
N GLY A 200 14.83 22.42 -13.57
CA GLY A 200 15.29 22.97 -14.85
C GLY A 200 14.16 23.23 -15.88
N LEU A 201 12.93 22.83 -15.58
CA LEU A 201 11.77 23.00 -16.45
C LEU A 201 10.93 24.20 -16.00
N THR A 202 10.49 25.01 -16.96
CA THR A 202 9.46 26.03 -16.72
C THR A 202 8.10 25.37 -16.78
N VAL A 203 7.35 25.43 -15.68
CA VAL A 203 5.98 24.90 -15.58
C VAL A 203 5.01 26.08 -15.61
N GLU A 204 4.11 26.07 -16.59
CA GLU A 204 3.00 26.99 -16.76
C GLU A 204 1.69 26.20 -16.60
N GLY A 205 0.63 26.85 -16.10
CA GLY A 205 -0.64 26.20 -15.78
C GLY A 205 -0.79 25.81 -14.31
N ASN A 206 -1.88 25.11 -14.00
CA ASN A 206 -2.24 24.77 -12.61
C ASN A 206 -2.51 23.28 -12.45
N VAL A 207 -1.97 22.70 -11.36
CA VAL A 207 -2.32 21.36 -10.86
C VAL A 207 -2.92 21.52 -9.47
N THR A 208 -4.06 20.90 -9.25
CA THR A 208 -4.79 20.96 -7.97
C THR A 208 -5.16 19.57 -7.48
N TYR A 209 -5.02 19.35 -6.19
CA TYR A 209 -5.44 18.16 -5.45
C TYR A 209 -6.68 18.53 -4.62
N ASN A 210 -7.85 17.98 -4.93
CA ASN A 210 -9.13 18.35 -4.30
C ASN A 210 -9.40 19.87 -4.27
N GLY A 211 -8.96 20.59 -5.31
CA GLY A 211 -9.08 22.06 -5.40
C GLY A 211 -7.92 22.85 -4.80
N HIS A 212 -7.06 22.23 -4.00
CA HIS A 212 -5.88 22.87 -3.41
C HIS A 212 -4.69 22.88 -4.36
N THR A 213 -3.96 23.99 -4.41
CA THR A 213 -2.77 24.12 -5.26
C THR A 213 -1.58 23.36 -4.70
N LEU A 214 -0.57 23.09 -5.53
CA LEU A 214 0.70 22.45 -5.10
C LEU A 214 1.50 23.25 -4.06
N LYS A 215 1.10 24.50 -3.75
CA LYS A 215 1.70 25.32 -2.69
C LYS A 215 1.04 25.10 -1.34
N GLU A 216 -0.26 24.83 -1.34
CA GLU A 216 -1.08 24.59 -0.15
C GLU A 216 -1.04 23.13 0.27
N PHE A 217 -0.91 22.24 -0.71
CA PHE A 217 -0.92 20.81 -0.55
C PHE A 217 0.44 20.23 -0.89
N VAL A 218 0.84 19.15 -0.20
CA VAL A 218 2.09 18.44 -0.43
C VAL A 218 1.77 17.10 -1.10
N PRO A 219 1.76 17.03 -2.45
CA PRO A 219 1.44 15.80 -3.19
C PRO A 219 2.26 14.59 -2.76
N GLN A 220 3.49 14.79 -2.32
CA GLN A 220 4.40 13.71 -1.95
C GLN A 220 3.95 12.95 -0.70
N ARG A 221 3.00 13.49 0.08
CA ARG A 221 2.40 12.80 1.23
C ARG A 221 1.19 11.94 0.87
N THR A 222 0.55 12.20 -0.27
CA THR A 222 -0.70 11.52 -0.66
C THR A 222 -0.61 10.83 -2.01
N SER A 223 0.46 11.07 -2.75
CA SER A 223 0.73 10.47 -4.05
C SER A 223 2.16 9.96 -4.08
N SER A 224 2.30 8.77 -4.65
CA SER A 224 3.57 8.08 -4.75
C SER A 224 3.90 7.85 -6.22
N TYR A 225 5.14 8.14 -6.59
CA TYR A 225 5.63 7.97 -7.96
C TYR A 225 6.57 6.77 -8.03
N ILE A 226 6.20 5.76 -8.82
CA ILE A 226 7.04 4.62 -9.13
C ILE A 226 7.84 4.93 -10.40
N SER A 227 9.16 5.02 -10.28
CA SER A 227 10.05 5.22 -11.42
C SER A 227 10.09 4.00 -12.33
N GLN A 228 10.56 4.23 -13.56
CA GLN A 228 10.86 3.15 -14.51
C GLN A 228 11.97 2.23 -13.98
N ILE A 229 12.98 2.82 -13.34
CA ILE A 229 14.10 2.11 -12.71
C ILE A 229 13.74 1.80 -11.26
N ASP A 230 13.96 0.55 -10.84
CA ASP A 230 13.73 0.09 -9.48
C ASP A 230 15.04 0.19 -8.68
N VAL A 231 15.03 1.03 -7.63
CA VAL A 231 16.19 1.29 -6.78
C VAL A 231 15.97 0.63 -5.42
N HIS A 232 16.83 -0.34 -5.09
CA HIS A 232 16.77 -1.11 -3.85
C HIS A 232 18.18 -1.39 -3.35
N VAL A 233 18.32 -1.57 -2.03
CA VAL A 233 19.55 -2.09 -1.41
C VAL A 233 19.67 -3.57 -1.77
N GLY A 234 20.77 -3.97 -2.41
CA GLY A 234 20.91 -5.31 -2.98
C GLY A 234 21.18 -6.39 -1.93
N GLU A 235 21.69 -5.98 -0.78
CA GLU A 235 22.12 -6.81 0.34
C GLU A 235 20.96 -7.22 1.25
N MET A 236 19.85 -6.46 1.23
CA MET A 236 18.67 -6.75 2.05
C MET A 236 17.79 -7.81 1.40
N THR A 237 17.08 -8.58 2.22
CA THR A 237 16.01 -9.48 1.75
C THR A 237 14.75 -8.71 1.36
N VAL A 238 13.86 -9.37 0.61
CA VAL A 238 12.54 -8.81 0.26
C VAL A 238 11.76 -8.41 1.51
N LYS A 239 11.73 -9.28 2.53
CA LYS A 239 11.06 -9.02 3.81
C LYS A 239 11.69 -7.83 4.54
N GLU A 240 13.01 -7.82 4.69
CA GLU A 240 13.72 -6.72 5.37
C GLU A 240 13.49 -5.38 4.68
N THR A 241 13.45 -5.38 3.34
CA THR A 241 13.21 -4.16 2.55
C THR A 241 11.82 -3.57 2.84
N LEU A 242 10.80 -4.43 2.88
CA LEU A 242 9.42 -4.00 3.15
C LEU A 242 9.24 -3.58 4.61
N ASP A 243 9.79 -4.33 5.57
CA ASP A 243 9.72 -3.98 6.99
C ASP A 243 10.45 -2.66 7.28
N PHE A 244 11.63 -2.46 6.67
CA PHE A 244 12.35 -1.18 6.76
C PHE A 244 11.49 -0.01 6.26
N SER A 245 10.85 -0.15 5.10
CA SER A 245 9.99 0.91 4.57
C SER A 245 8.74 1.13 5.39
N ALA A 246 8.11 0.06 5.90
CA ALA A 246 6.96 0.17 6.78
C ALA A 246 7.30 0.97 8.05
N ARG A 247 8.48 0.73 8.64
CA ARG A 247 8.99 1.49 9.80
C ARG A 247 9.27 2.95 9.46
N CYS A 248 9.81 3.24 8.28
CA CYS A 248 10.11 4.62 7.86
C CYS A 248 8.88 5.44 7.49
N GLN A 249 7.83 4.82 6.95
CA GLN A 249 6.59 5.51 6.56
C GLN A 249 5.70 5.86 7.75
N GLY A 250 5.88 5.19 8.89
CA GLY A 250 5.16 5.44 10.13
C GLY A 250 3.70 5.00 10.10
N VAL A 251 3.05 4.99 11.27
CA VAL A 251 1.65 4.55 11.48
C VAL A 251 0.63 5.71 11.51
N GLY A 252 1.07 6.93 11.24
CA GLY A 252 0.44 8.18 11.70
C GLY A 252 -1.05 8.33 11.39
N SER A 253 -1.44 8.36 10.12
CA SER A 253 -2.85 8.61 9.76
C SER A 253 -3.75 7.38 9.86
N ARG A 254 -3.17 6.18 9.82
CA ARG A 254 -3.95 4.93 9.92
C ARG A 254 -4.46 4.74 11.34
N TYR A 255 -3.60 4.95 12.33
CA TYR A 255 -3.99 4.77 13.73
C TYR A 255 -5.13 5.70 14.15
N GLU A 256 -5.10 6.96 13.69
CA GLU A 256 -6.16 7.94 13.94
C GLU A 256 -7.50 7.50 13.33
N LEU A 257 -7.52 7.11 12.05
CA LEU A 257 -8.72 6.59 11.37
C LEU A 257 -9.28 5.32 12.04
N LEU A 258 -8.40 4.41 12.46
CA LEU A 258 -8.79 3.17 13.14
C LEU A 258 -9.34 3.45 14.55
N SER A 259 -8.78 4.44 15.25
CA SER A 259 -9.32 4.87 16.54
C SER A 259 -10.69 5.52 16.42
N GLU A 260 -10.90 6.34 15.38
CA GLU A 260 -12.19 6.96 15.08
C GLU A 260 -13.24 5.89 14.73
N LEU A 261 -12.83 4.86 13.98
CA LEU A 261 -13.68 3.70 13.73
C LEU A 261 -14.10 2.99 15.01
N ASP A 262 -13.15 2.62 15.89
CA ASP A 262 -13.49 1.91 17.13
C ASP A 262 -14.45 2.72 18.00
N MET A 263 -14.26 4.04 18.05
CA MET A 263 -15.16 4.95 18.77
C MET A 263 -16.55 5.01 18.15
N GLY A 264 -16.65 5.11 16.82
CA GLY A 264 -17.94 5.17 16.14
C GLY A 264 -18.69 3.83 16.13
N GLU A 265 -17.97 2.71 16.09
CA GLU A 265 -18.54 1.37 16.24
C GLU A 265 -19.19 1.16 17.60
N LYS A 266 -18.54 1.64 18.67
CA LYS A 266 -19.13 1.65 20.03
C LYS A 266 -20.42 2.44 20.09
N GLN A 267 -20.48 3.59 19.42
CA GLN A 267 -21.69 4.42 19.39
C GLN A 267 -22.83 3.80 18.58
N ALA A 268 -22.49 3.14 17.47
CA ALA A 268 -23.45 2.48 16.60
C ALA A 268 -23.89 1.09 17.10
N ASN A 269 -23.27 0.58 18.17
CA ASN A 269 -23.42 -0.80 18.66
C ASN A 269 -23.17 -1.83 17.53
N VAL A 270 -22.28 -1.49 16.60
CA VAL A 270 -21.87 -2.33 15.47
C VAL A 270 -20.52 -2.92 15.84
N SER A 271 -20.47 -4.23 16.08
CA SER A 271 -19.22 -4.89 16.43
C SER A 271 -18.44 -5.30 15.17
N PRO A 272 -17.12 -5.09 15.14
CA PRO A 272 -16.28 -5.61 14.07
C PRO A 272 -16.17 -7.13 14.13
N LYS A 273 -15.86 -7.75 12.98
CA LYS A 273 -15.44 -9.14 12.95
C LYS A 273 -14.04 -9.26 13.56
N PRO A 274 -13.75 -10.31 14.37
CA PRO A 274 -12.48 -10.48 15.07
C PRO A 274 -11.27 -10.50 14.12
N GLU A 275 -11.45 -11.02 12.91
CA GLU A 275 -10.46 -11.06 11.82
C GLU A 275 -10.02 -9.66 11.35
N ALA A 276 -10.94 -8.70 11.28
CA ALA A 276 -10.64 -7.34 10.83
C ALA A 276 -9.89 -6.54 11.91
N THR A 277 -10.25 -6.71 13.18
CA THR A 277 -9.58 -6.09 14.34
C THR A 277 -8.14 -6.59 14.51
N ALA A 278 -7.86 -7.86 14.19
CA ALA A 278 -6.50 -8.41 14.27
C ALA A 278 -5.52 -7.69 13.31
N MET A 279 -6.03 -7.12 12.20
CA MET A 279 -5.23 -6.32 11.27
C MET A 279 -5.11 -4.83 11.66
N GLU A 280 -5.86 -4.37 12.67
CA GLU A 280 -5.91 -2.95 13.07
C GLU A 280 -4.87 -2.55 14.12
N GLY A 281 -4.43 -3.49 14.98
CA GLY A 281 -3.45 -3.23 16.04
C GLY A 281 -2.00 -3.41 15.67
N VAL A 282 -1.72 -3.57 14.39
CA VAL A 282 -0.58 -4.37 13.98
C VAL A 282 0.72 -3.58 13.96
N GLU A 283 1.76 -4.22 14.50
CA GLU A 283 3.15 -3.92 14.18
C GLU A 283 3.44 -3.93 12.67
N HIS A 284 4.53 -3.28 12.27
CA HIS A 284 4.99 -3.26 10.87
C HIS A 284 5.16 -4.66 10.25
N ASN A 285 5.31 -5.70 11.07
CA ASN A 285 5.48 -7.08 10.65
C ASN A 285 4.25 -7.70 9.95
N LEU A 286 3.02 -7.74 10.50
CA LEU A 286 1.91 -8.41 9.76
C LEU A 286 1.49 -7.64 8.52
N ILE A 287 1.59 -6.31 8.53
CA ILE A 287 1.31 -5.51 7.32
C ILE A 287 2.32 -5.90 6.23
N THR A 288 3.59 -6.08 6.60
CA THR A 288 4.61 -6.56 5.68
C THR A 288 4.30 -7.97 5.17
N GLU A 289 3.91 -8.91 6.04
CA GLU A 289 3.50 -10.27 5.65
C GLU A 289 2.31 -10.26 4.68
N TYR A 290 1.30 -9.44 4.98
CA TYR A 290 0.14 -9.25 4.14
C TYR A 290 0.52 -8.71 2.75
N ILE A 291 1.38 -7.67 2.68
CA ILE A 291 1.87 -7.11 1.42
C ILE A 291 2.65 -8.15 0.61
N ILE A 292 3.52 -8.94 1.25
CA ILE A 292 4.28 -10.01 0.59
C ILE A 292 3.33 -11.03 -0.05
N LYS A 293 2.27 -11.39 0.66
CA LYS A 293 1.25 -12.34 0.19
C LYS A 293 0.44 -11.81 -0.98
N ILE A 294 -0.13 -10.60 -0.88
CA ILE A 294 -0.91 -9.97 -1.96
C ILE A 294 -0.08 -9.82 -3.24
N LEU A 295 1.20 -9.43 -3.10
CA LEU A 295 2.09 -9.23 -4.24
C LEU A 295 2.66 -10.54 -4.78
N GLY A 296 2.35 -11.70 -4.17
CA GLY A 296 2.87 -13.00 -4.57
C GLY A 296 4.39 -13.08 -4.51
N LEU A 297 4.97 -12.52 -3.44
CA LEU A 297 6.41 -12.47 -3.17
C LEU A 297 6.86 -13.51 -2.12
N GLU A 298 5.96 -14.38 -1.66
CA GLU A 298 6.21 -15.39 -0.62
C GLU A 298 7.44 -16.25 -0.92
N ILE A 299 7.56 -16.76 -2.15
CA ILE A 299 8.67 -17.64 -2.57
C ILE A 299 10.03 -16.95 -2.44
N CYS A 300 10.08 -15.62 -2.58
CA CYS A 300 11.32 -14.84 -2.50
C CYS A 300 11.44 -13.99 -1.24
N ARG A 301 10.59 -14.21 -0.23
CA ARG A 301 10.53 -13.45 1.02
C ARG A 301 11.90 -13.25 1.69
N ASP A 302 12.63 -14.33 1.90
CA ASP A 302 13.94 -14.32 2.59
C ASP A 302 15.11 -14.35 1.58
N THR A 303 14.83 -14.08 0.31
CA THR A 303 15.86 -13.96 -0.73
C THR A 303 16.36 -12.53 -0.81
N VAL A 304 17.67 -12.35 -0.96
CA VAL A 304 18.27 -11.03 -1.21
C VAL A 304 17.74 -10.40 -2.50
N VAL A 305 17.48 -9.10 -2.46
CA VAL A 305 16.97 -8.36 -3.63
C VAL A 305 17.98 -8.38 -4.77
N GLY A 306 19.27 -8.31 -4.44
CA GLY A 306 20.36 -8.30 -5.41
C GLY A 306 20.50 -6.99 -6.18
N ASN A 307 21.65 -6.85 -6.81
CA ASN A 307 22.03 -5.71 -7.63
C ASN A 307 22.74 -6.20 -8.91
N GLN A 308 23.46 -5.33 -9.62
CA GLN A 308 24.17 -5.73 -10.85
C GLN A 308 25.32 -6.71 -10.59
N MET A 309 25.85 -6.73 -9.37
CA MET A 309 26.99 -7.55 -8.95
C MET A 309 26.56 -8.78 -8.14
N ILE A 310 25.45 -8.68 -7.40
CA ILE A 310 24.91 -9.71 -6.52
C ILE A 310 23.63 -10.26 -7.15
N ARG A 311 23.61 -11.55 -7.44
CA ARG A 311 22.39 -12.23 -7.91
C ARG A 311 21.33 -12.20 -6.80
N GLY A 312 20.11 -11.81 -7.16
CA GLY A 312 18.96 -11.83 -6.27
C GLY A 312 17.68 -12.20 -7.01
N ILE A 313 16.59 -11.53 -6.65
CA ILE A 313 15.26 -11.77 -7.24
C ILE A 313 15.18 -11.37 -8.72
N SER A 314 14.21 -11.93 -9.43
CA SER A 314 13.94 -11.58 -10.84
C SER A 314 13.47 -10.13 -11.01
N GLY A 315 13.61 -9.58 -12.22
CA GLY A 315 13.14 -8.22 -12.53
C GLY A 315 11.63 -8.02 -12.29
N GLY A 316 10.81 -9.02 -12.60
CA GLY A 316 9.36 -8.96 -12.33
C GLY A 316 9.03 -8.98 -10.84
N GLN A 317 9.78 -9.74 -10.03
CA GLN A 317 9.67 -9.70 -8.56
C GLN A 317 10.14 -8.34 -8.03
N LYS A 318 11.23 -7.79 -8.55
CA LYS A 318 11.74 -6.46 -8.17
C LYS A 318 10.72 -5.36 -8.43
N LYS A 319 9.97 -5.43 -9.53
CA LYS A 319 8.91 -4.46 -9.83
C LYS A 319 7.75 -4.50 -8.83
N ARG A 320 7.33 -5.72 -8.45
CA ARG A 320 6.32 -5.93 -7.42
C ARG A 320 6.81 -5.44 -6.06
N LEU A 321 8.07 -5.72 -5.70
CA LEU A 321 8.71 -5.20 -4.50
C LEU A 321 8.70 -3.66 -4.45
N THR A 322 9.06 -2.98 -5.55
CA THR A 322 8.98 -1.50 -5.60
C THR A 322 7.56 -0.98 -5.33
N THR A 323 6.54 -1.72 -5.78
CA THR A 323 5.14 -1.37 -5.55
C THR A 323 4.76 -1.56 -4.08
N GLY A 324 5.17 -2.67 -3.46
CA GLY A 324 4.96 -2.94 -2.04
C GLY A 324 5.67 -1.94 -1.12
N ASN A 325 6.84 -1.45 -1.55
CA ASN A 325 7.67 -0.51 -0.78
C ASN A 325 7.01 0.85 -0.52
N ILE A 326 5.89 1.13 -1.18
CA ILE A 326 5.19 2.41 -1.20
C ILE A 326 3.88 2.36 -0.39
N THR A 327 3.48 1.17 0.03
CA THR A 327 2.21 0.90 0.73
C THR A 327 2.38 1.00 2.24
#